data_AF-A0A1Q8AV66-F1
#
_entry.id   AF-A0A1Q8AV66-F1
#
_cell.length_a   1.000
_cell.length_b   1.000
_cell.length_c   1.000
_cell.angle_alpha   90.00
_cell.angle_beta   90.00
_cell.angle_gamma   90.00
#
_symmetry.space_group_name_H-M   'P 1'
#
loop_
_entity.id
_entity.type
_entity.pdbx_description
1 polymer ?
#
loop_
_entity_poly.entity_id
_entity_poly.type
_entity_poly.pdbx_seq_one_letter_code
_entity_poly.pdbx_strand_id
1 'polypeptide(L)'
;MRSLIRAVLMLALIAIVGMFLFGYWTGSGFRSEPAATPAPVATTGTVDTEKARERGAEIGEKAAVAVAKVQETLSEAELTGKIKAKMALDDLVKARAIDVTTNGTTVTLTGTVSSQAEHDRADALARETKGVTRVVDGLRISR
;
A
#
# COMPACT_ATOMS: atom_id res chain seq x y z
N MET A 1 20.09 2.40 29.70
CA MET A 1 19.83 1.33 28.71
C MET A 1 18.78 1.71 27.66
N ARG A 2 17.65 2.34 28.01
CA ARG A 2 16.62 2.80 27.04
C ARG A 2 17.10 3.85 26.03
N SER A 3 17.97 4.76 26.44
CA SER A 3 18.61 5.77 25.58
C SER A 3 19.64 5.16 24.62
N LEU A 4 20.37 4.13 25.06
CA LEU A 4 21.32 3.37 24.24
C LEU A 4 20.62 2.57 23.15
N ILE A 5 19.49 1.91 23.46
CA ILE A 5 18.69 1.17 22.46
C ILE A 5 18.15 2.11 21.37
N ARG A 6 17.69 3.31 21.76
CA ARG A 6 17.23 4.33 20.80
C ARG A 6 18.36 4.89 19.93
N ALA A 7 19.55 5.09 20.51
CA ALA A 7 20.73 5.53 19.76
C ALA A 7 21.19 4.48 18.72
N VAL A 8 21.18 3.20 19.09
CA VAL A 8 21.52 2.09 18.18
C VAL A 8 20.47 1.92 17.08
N LEU A 9 19.18 2.06 17.39
CA LEU A 9 18.11 2.02 16.40
C LEU A 9 18.17 3.21 15.42
N MET A 10 18.48 4.41 15.89
CA MET A 10 18.68 5.59 15.03
C MET A 10 19.89 5.41 14.09
N LEU A 11 20.99 4.84 14.60
CA LEU A 11 22.18 4.55 13.78
C LEU A 11 21.91 3.51 12.69
N ALA A 12 21.19 2.44 13.03
CA ALA A 12 20.77 1.42 12.07
C ALA A 12 19.84 1.99 11.00
N LEU A 13 18.92 2.88 11.39
CA LEU A 13 17.97 3.50 10.47
C LEU A 13 18.66 4.47 9.50
N ILE A 14 19.64 5.24 9.97
CA ILE A 14 20.47 6.12 9.12
C ILE A 14 21.30 5.29 8.14
N ALA A 15 21.85 4.13 8.55
CA ALA A 15 22.61 3.25 7.67
C ALA A 15 21.74 2.64 6.54
N ILE A 16 20.49 2.25 6.84
CA ILE A 16 19.56 1.70 5.84
C ILE A 16 19.14 2.79 4.85
N VAL A 17 18.83 3.99 5.32
CA VAL A 17 18.50 5.14 4.46
C VAL A 17 19.72 5.54 3.61
N GLY A 18 20.92 5.52 4.19
CA GLY A 18 22.18 5.72 3.48
C GLY A 18 22.39 4.67 2.40
N MET A 19 22.15 3.39 2.66
CA MET A 19 22.30 2.31 1.68
C MET A 19 21.27 2.41 0.54
N PHE A 20 20.05 2.84 0.85
CA PHE A 20 18.99 3.03 -0.15
C PHE A 20 19.25 4.27 -1.04
N LEU A 21 19.83 5.33 -0.49
CA LEU A 21 20.25 6.52 -1.25
C LEU A 21 21.57 6.30 -1.99
N PHE A 22 22.50 5.50 -1.44
CA PHE A 22 23.79 5.20 -2.05
C PHE A 22 23.66 4.20 -3.21
N GLY A 23 22.73 3.25 -3.13
CA GLY A 23 22.35 2.37 -4.25
C GLY A 23 21.76 3.12 -5.45
N TYR A 24 21.23 4.34 -5.22
CA TYR A 24 20.76 5.23 -6.28
C TYR A 24 21.87 6.08 -6.93
N TRP A 25 23.07 6.15 -6.33
CA TRP A 25 24.20 6.91 -6.88
C TRP A 25 25.32 6.03 -7.44
N THR A 26 25.59 4.86 -6.85
CA THR A 26 26.50 3.89 -7.46
C THR A 26 25.74 3.06 -8.49
N GLY A 27 25.48 3.67 -9.64
CA GLY A 27 25.20 2.93 -10.86
C GLY A 27 26.38 2.01 -11.14
N SER A 28 26.31 0.77 -10.65
CA SER A 28 27.16 -0.31 -11.12
C SER A 28 26.72 -0.63 -12.54
N GLY A 29 27.31 0.11 -13.47
CA GLY A 29 27.29 -0.21 -14.88
C GLY A 29 27.83 -1.62 -15.06
N PHE A 30 26.93 -2.60 -15.13
CA PHE A 30 27.21 -3.87 -15.77
C PHE A 30 27.35 -3.57 -17.26
N ARG A 31 28.58 -3.26 -17.64
CA ARG A 31 29.06 -3.19 -19.01
C ARG A 31 28.66 -4.50 -19.69
N SER A 32 27.69 -4.40 -20.58
CA SER A 32 27.28 -5.45 -21.49
C SER A 32 28.50 -5.89 -22.32
N GLU A 33 28.85 -7.16 -22.23
CA GLU A 33 29.67 -7.82 -23.25
C GLU A 33 28.87 -7.83 -24.57
N PRO A 34 29.41 -7.32 -25.70
CA PRO A 34 28.72 -7.37 -26.98
C PRO A 34 28.96 -8.76 -27.59
N ALA A 35 28.09 -9.72 -27.26
CA ALA A 35 28.00 -10.95 -28.02
C ALA A 35 27.23 -10.68 -29.32
N ALA A 36 27.97 -10.69 -30.42
CA ALA A 36 27.56 -10.96 -31.79
C ALA A 36 26.21 -10.35 -32.25
N THR A 37 26.31 -9.31 -33.08
CA THR A 37 25.24 -8.82 -33.95
C THR A 37 24.60 -9.97 -34.74
N PRO A 38 23.30 -10.26 -34.61
CA PRO A 38 22.52 -10.74 -35.72
C PRO A 38 22.04 -9.51 -36.50
N ALA A 39 22.37 -9.46 -37.78
CA ALA A 39 21.92 -8.43 -38.71
C ALA A 39 20.40 -8.20 -38.61
N PRO A 40 19.90 -6.99 -38.90
CA PRO A 40 18.46 -6.76 -39.02
C PRO A 40 17.90 -7.65 -40.13
N VAL A 41 17.17 -8.71 -39.74
CA VAL A 41 16.35 -9.46 -40.68
C VAL A 41 15.13 -8.61 -40.99
N ALA A 42 15.11 -8.06 -42.20
CA ALA A 42 13.93 -7.43 -42.75
C ALA A 42 12.79 -8.46 -42.75
N THR A 43 11.85 -8.30 -41.82
CA THR A 43 10.54 -8.95 -41.96
C THR A 43 9.79 -8.18 -43.03
N THR A 44 9.74 -8.74 -44.24
CA THR A 44 8.81 -8.33 -45.28
C THR A 44 7.41 -8.79 -44.86
N GLY A 45 6.83 -8.08 -43.90
CA GLY A 45 5.43 -8.22 -43.51
C GLY A 45 4.85 -6.82 -43.48
N THR A 46 3.74 -6.60 -44.20
CA THR A 46 2.96 -5.38 -44.08
C THR A 46 2.69 -5.13 -42.60
N VAL A 47 3.20 -4.02 -42.07
CA VAL A 47 2.86 -3.61 -40.72
C VAL A 47 1.37 -3.28 -40.77
N ASP A 48 0.53 -4.19 -40.27
CA ASP A 48 -0.87 -3.92 -40.03
C ASP A 48 -0.95 -2.89 -38.91
N THR A 49 -0.85 -1.61 -39.29
CA THR A 49 -0.88 -0.42 -38.43
C THR A 49 -2.12 -0.39 -37.55
N GLU A 50 -3.19 -1.04 -38.00
CA GLU A 50 -4.45 -1.23 -37.28
C GLU A 50 -4.28 -2.16 -36.06
N LYS A 51 -3.63 -3.31 -36.25
CA LYS A 51 -3.35 -4.29 -35.19
C LYS A 51 -2.35 -3.76 -34.17
N ALA A 52 -1.38 -2.95 -34.62
CA ALA A 52 -0.45 -2.24 -33.74
C ALA A 52 -1.17 -1.19 -32.86
N ARG A 53 -2.17 -0.50 -33.41
CA ARG A 53 -2.98 0.50 -32.69
C ARG A 53 -3.92 -0.13 -31.67
N GLU A 54 -4.56 -1.24 -32.00
CA GLU A 54 -5.38 -2.03 -31.07
C GLU A 54 -4.58 -2.49 -29.86
N ARG A 55 -3.40 -3.10 -30.09
CA ARG A 55 -2.53 -3.54 -28.99
C ARG A 55 -2.01 -2.37 -28.16
N GLY A 56 -1.70 -1.25 -28.79
CA GLY A 56 -1.30 -0.02 -28.08
C GLY A 56 -2.41 0.53 -27.18
N ALA A 57 -3.66 0.51 -27.65
CA ALA A 57 -4.82 0.92 -26.86
C ALA A 57 -5.06 0.00 -25.66
N GLU A 58 -4.97 -1.32 -25.85
CA GLU A 58 -5.14 -2.32 -24.79
C GLU A 58 -4.07 -2.19 -23.69
N ILE A 59 -2.80 -1.95 -24.09
CA ILE A 59 -1.70 -1.73 -23.13
C ILE A 59 -1.90 -0.41 -22.39
N GLY A 60 -2.34 0.65 -23.07
CA GLY A 60 -2.65 1.94 -22.45
C GLY A 60 -3.77 1.84 -21.41
N GLU A 61 -4.84 1.11 -21.72
CA GLU A 61 -5.96 0.89 -20.80
C GLU A 61 -5.52 0.07 -19.56
N LYS A 62 -4.80 -1.04 -19.77
CA LYS A 62 -4.27 -1.85 -18.66
C LYS A 62 -3.31 -1.05 -17.78
N ALA A 63 -2.47 -0.20 -18.37
CA ALA A 63 -1.57 0.68 -17.63
C ALA A 63 -2.35 1.71 -16.80
N ALA A 64 -3.40 2.32 -17.35
CA ALA A 64 -4.25 3.26 -16.62
C ALA A 64 -4.97 2.60 -15.44
N VAL A 65 -5.51 1.39 -15.64
CA VAL A 65 -6.16 0.60 -14.58
C VAL A 65 -5.16 0.23 -13.48
N ALA A 66 -3.94 -0.17 -13.84
CA ALA A 66 -2.89 -0.48 -12.88
C ALA A 66 -2.51 0.74 -12.04
N VAL A 67 -2.35 1.91 -12.68
CA VAL A 67 -2.06 3.18 -11.97
C VAL A 67 -3.20 3.56 -11.02
N ALA A 68 -4.46 3.45 -11.46
CA ALA A 68 -5.62 3.72 -10.61
C ALA A 68 -5.68 2.77 -9.40
N LYS A 69 -5.42 1.48 -9.59
CA LYS A 69 -5.40 0.49 -8.52
C LYS A 69 -4.33 0.80 -7.48
N VAL A 70 -3.13 1.22 -7.92
CA VAL A 70 -2.06 1.61 -6.99
C VAL A 70 -2.48 2.82 -6.15
N GLN A 71 -3.06 3.85 -6.76
CA GLN A 71 -3.55 5.03 -6.02
C GLN A 71 -4.65 4.67 -5.01
N GLU A 72 -5.55 3.77 -5.38
CA GLU A 72 -6.58 3.26 -4.47
C GLU A 72 -5.95 2.54 -3.27
N THR A 73 -5.03 1.60 -3.50
CA THR A 73 -4.39 0.84 -2.40
C THR A 73 -3.60 1.72 -1.44
N LEU A 74 -2.95 2.78 -1.95
CA LEU A 74 -2.27 3.76 -1.10
C LEU A 74 -3.27 4.54 -0.24
N SER A 75 -4.37 4.98 -0.83
CA SER A 75 -5.44 5.69 -0.12
C SER A 75 -6.11 4.82 0.95
N GLU A 76 -6.38 3.55 0.65
CA GLU A 76 -6.89 2.54 1.59
C GLU A 76 -5.93 2.31 2.76
N ALA A 77 -4.63 2.21 2.48
CA ALA A 77 -3.60 2.02 3.50
C ALA A 77 -3.51 3.24 4.43
N GLU A 78 -3.60 4.45 3.87
CA GLU A 78 -3.65 5.69 4.65
C GLU A 78 -4.89 5.75 5.56
N LEU A 79 -6.07 5.42 5.03
CA LEU A 79 -7.31 5.39 5.82
C LEU A 79 -7.20 4.37 6.95
N THR A 80 -6.77 3.15 6.63
CA THR A 80 -6.58 2.07 7.62
C THR A 80 -5.59 2.49 8.70
N GLY A 81 -4.48 3.12 8.31
CA GLY A 81 -3.48 3.65 9.24
C GLY A 81 -4.05 4.71 10.17
N LYS A 82 -4.84 5.67 9.65
CA LYS A 82 -5.49 6.72 10.45
C LYS A 82 -6.48 6.13 11.47
N ILE A 83 -7.29 5.15 11.05
CA ILE A 83 -8.27 4.50 11.94
C ILE A 83 -7.54 3.73 13.03
N LYS A 84 -6.55 2.89 12.68
CA LYS A 84 -5.75 2.15 13.67
C LYS A 84 -5.02 3.08 14.64
N ALA A 85 -4.49 4.20 14.15
CA ALA A 85 -3.85 5.20 15.00
C ALA A 85 -4.84 5.82 16.00
N LYS A 86 -6.03 6.23 15.53
CA LYS A 86 -7.09 6.75 16.41
C LYS A 86 -7.53 5.74 17.46
N MET A 87 -7.74 4.48 17.07
CA MET A 87 -8.13 3.42 17.99
C MET A 87 -7.01 3.11 18.99
N ALA A 88 -5.75 3.19 18.58
CA ALA A 88 -4.61 2.98 19.48
C ALA A 88 -4.41 4.13 20.49
N LEU A 89 -4.97 5.31 20.21
CA LEU A 89 -4.98 6.47 21.09
C LEU A 89 -6.20 6.53 22.01
N ASP A 90 -7.21 5.69 21.78
CA ASP A 90 -8.43 5.62 22.61
C ASP A 90 -8.27 4.53 23.67
N ASP A 91 -8.33 4.92 24.95
CA ASP A 91 -8.12 4.00 26.08
C ASP A 91 -9.24 2.95 26.23
N LEU A 92 -10.41 3.21 25.63
CA LEU A 92 -11.57 2.34 25.73
C LEU A 92 -11.56 1.24 24.66
N VAL A 93 -10.83 1.45 23.55
CA VAL A 93 -10.78 0.53 22.41
C VAL A 93 -9.46 -0.22 22.38
N LYS A 94 -9.50 -1.55 22.50
CA LYS A 94 -8.31 -2.38 22.31
C LYS A 94 -8.03 -2.55 20.82
N ALA A 95 -7.31 -1.60 20.23
CA ALA A 95 -6.93 -1.60 18.81
C ALA A 95 -6.23 -2.90 18.32
N ARG A 96 -5.65 -3.69 19.23
CA ARG A 96 -5.01 -4.99 18.91
C ARG A 96 -6.01 -6.14 18.74
N ALA A 97 -7.23 -6.01 19.26
CA ALA A 97 -8.28 -7.03 19.18
C ALA A 97 -9.25 -6.80 18.01
N ILE A 98 -9.10 -5.68 17.30
CA ILE A 98 -9.95 -5.27 16.19
C ILE A 98 -9.12 -5.15 14.91
N ASP A 99 -9.49 -5.92 13.92
CA ASP A 99 -8.99 -5.83 12.57
C ASP A 99 -9.80 -4.82 11.77
N VAL A 100 -9.09 -3.92 11.10
CA VAL A 100 -9.64 -2.88 10.25
C VAL A 100 -9.18 -3.15 8.83
N THR A 101 -10.14 -3.37 7.93
CA THR A 101 -9.89 -3.54 6.50
C THR A 101 -10.61 -2.43 5.74
N THR A 102 -9.93 -1.79 4.80
CA THR A 102 -10.53 -0.73 3.98
C THR A 102 -10.54 -1.16 2.51
N ASN A 103 -11.65 -0.93 1.83
CA ASN A 103 -11.79 -1.13 0.39
C ASN A 103 -12.43 0.13 -0.22
N GLY A 104 -11.65 0.89 -0.98
CA GLY A 104 -11.95 2.26 -1.39
C GLY A 104 -12.29 3.16 -0.19
N THR A 105 -13.57 3.51 -0.06
CA THR A 105 -14.09 4.37 1.04
C THR A 105 -14.96 3.60 2.05
N THR A 106 -15.05 2.27 1.90
CA THR A 106 -15.77 1.40 2.83
C THR A 106 -14.80 0.75 3.80
N VAL A 107 -15.06 0.90 5.08
CA VAL A 107 -14.28 0.29 6.17
C VAL A 107 -15.07 -0.88 6.74
N THR A 108 -14.39 -2.00 6.96
CA THR A 108 -14.94 -3.16 7.63
C THR A 108 -14.18 -3.38 8.93
N LEU A 109 -14.93 -3.41 10.04
CA LEU A 109 -14.42 -3.71 11.38
C LEU A 109 -14.74 -5.15 11.74
N THR A 110 -13.72 -5.91 12.14
CA THR A 110 -13.89 -7.32 12.54
C THR A 110 -13.08 -7.62 13.77
N GLY A 111 -13.57 -8.50 14.65
CA GLY A 111 -12.86 -8.87 15.87
C GLY A 111 -13.81 -9.09 17.04
N THR A 112 -13.22 -9.20 18.23
CA THR A 112 -13.97 -9.41 19.47
C THR A 112 -13.70 -8.28 20.44
N VAL A 113 -14.76 -7.66 20.94
CA VAL A 113 -14.72 -6.56 21.91
C VAL A 113 -15.31 -6.99 23.25
N SER A 114 -14.83 -6.37 24.33
CA SER A 114 -15.12 -6.78 25.70
C SER A 114 -16.48 -6.26 26.20
N SER A 115 -17.03 -5.22 25.56
CA SER A 115 -18.27 -4.57 25.99
C SER A 115 -18.97 -3.84 24.85
N GLN A 116 -20.26 -3.51 25.04
CA GLN A 116 -21.02 -2.66 24.12
C GLN A 116 -20.41 -1.25 24.00
N ALA A 117 -19.88 -0.70 25.08
CA ALA A 117 -19.23 0.62 25.03
C ALA A 117 -17.98 0.60 24.12
N GLU A 118 -17.20 -0.48 24.16
CA GLU A 118 -16.03 -0.68 23.30
C GLU A 118 -16.42 -0.82 21.83
N HIS A 119 -17.50 -1.58 21.58
CA HIS A 119 -18.10 -1.69 20.26
C HIS A 119 -18.47 -0.32 19.67
N ASP A 120 -19.26 0.46 20.42
CA ASP A 120 -19.82 1.72 19.92
C ASP A 120 -18.72 2.77 19.72
N ARG A 121 -17.69 2.78 20.57
CA ARG A 121 -16.52 3.64 20.37
C ARG A 121 -15.70 3.25 19.14
N ALA A 122 -15.50 1.95 18.88
CA ALA A 122 -14.80 1.51 17.68
C ALA A 122 -15.53 1.93 16.40
N ASP A 123 -16.86 1.76 16.34
CA ASP A 123 -17.68 2.20 15.20
C ASP A 123 -17.64 3.73 15.03
N ALA A 124 -17.76 4.49 16.12
CA ALA A 124 -17.67 5.95 16.09
C ALA A 124 -16.32 6.45 15.55
N LEU A 125 -15.20 5.90 16.05
CA LEU A 125 -13.86 6.31 15.60
C LEU A 125 -13.63 6.02 14.11
N ALA A 126 -14.15 4.91 13.61
CA ALA A 126 -14.10 4.59 12.18
C ALA A 126 -14.89 5.62 11.36
N ARG A 127 -16.12 5.95 11.77
CA ARG A 127 -16.97 6.95 11.08
C ARG A 127 -16.41 8.37 11.13
N GLU A 128 -15.77 8.75 12.23
CA GLU A 128 -15.14 10.07 12.39
C GLU A 128 -13.87 10.24 11.54
N THR A 129 -13.40 9.18 10.90
CA THR A 129 -12.20 9.26 10.06
C THR A 129 -12.55 9.87 8.71
N LYS A 130 -11.90 11.01 8.40
CA LYS A 130 -12.06 11.70 7.11
C LYS A 130 -11.77 10.74 5.95
N GLY A 131 -12.70 10.67 5.01
CA GLY A 131 -12.62 9.82 3.82
C GLY A 131 -13.38 8.50 3.94
N VAL A 132 -13.94 8.19 5.11
CA VAL A 132 -14.84 7.04 5.29
C VAL A 132 -16.26 7.43 4.88
N THR A 133 -16.80 6.73 3.88
CA THR A 133 -18.19 6.92 3.42
C THR A 133 -19.12 5.91 4.08
N ARG A 134 -18.62 4.71 4.35
CA ARG A 134 -19.40 3.60 4.88
C ARG A 134 -18.57 2.78 5.86
N VAL A 135 -19.20 2.38 6.96
CA VAL A 135 -18.64 1.43 7.92
C VAL A 135 -19.53 0.18 7.95
N VAL A 136 -18.90 -0.97 7.78
CA VAL A 136 -19.50 -2.30 7.92
C VAL A 136 -19.04 -2.85 9.25
N ASP A 137 -20.00 -3.10 10.13
CA ASP A 137 -19.78 -3.66 11.44
C ASP A 137 -19.84 -5.20 11.39
N GLY A 138 -18.74 -5.83 11.80
CA GLY A 138 -18.60 -7.27 11.99
C GLY A 138 -17.99 -7.60 13.35
N LEU A 139 -18.07 -6.69 14.32
CA LEU A 139 -17.56 -6.89 15.67
C LEU A 139 -18.46 -7.82 16.47
N ARG A 140 -17.84 -8.63 17.35
CA ARG A 140 -18.56 -9.54 18.25
C ARG A 140 -18.27 -9.16 19.70
N ILE A 141 -19.30 -9.12 20.52
CA ILE A 141 -19.12 -8.88 21.96
C ILE A 141 -18.88 -10.23 22.64
N SER A 142 -17.73 -10.37 23.32
CA SER A 142 -17.48 -11.55 24.16
C SER A 142 -18.43 -11.50 25.37
N ARG A 143 -19.36 -12.46 25.44
CA ARG A 143 -20.27 -12.64 26.57
C ARG A 143 -19.54 -13.19 27.79
#